data_AF-A0A5C8K5L3-F1
#
_entry.id   AF-A0A5C8K5L3-F1
#
_cell.length_a   1.000
_cell.length_b   1.000
_cell.length_c   1.000
_cell.angle_alpha   90.00
_cell.angle_beta   90.00
_cell.angle_gamma   90.00
#
_symmetry.space_group_name_H-M   'P 1'
#
loop_
_entity.id
_entity.type
_entity.pdbx_description
1 polymer ?
#
loop_
_entity_poly.entity_id
_entity_poly.type
_entity_poly.pdbx_seq_one_letter_code
_entity_poly.pdbx_strand_id
1 'polypeptide(L)'
;MINKPWKMENMDIKKMGQTFKDMRESLQLPLKAFDTENLSYQTITAFEAGKSLPKLDKLEFALKVLGIDLTSFLDVVENQNYYQRYGRVFRSLREQRGFETTDFTDLGLSPLMLDLFEEGKIMPPLNKIDDALQKMHIPLSDFSFFLNNGSEEVILALFHKLDYADCYSNFELIQQLYDEAKNQPDFYYFSLAAKACLEIGLTENEAEEVTTFLFGLDDWTLPDIYCYIHVAQFMTTKALRSFTRDFTKHPYFYEYRPTARKLVTQAVLETCFTLVERDEFMAAIGILERVKDLLLPRDEYSRLSYLFTKGYYIYKKEHNDDGVNQMEEVIRMIKNLGDTALYQKFVKAFNSIR
;
A
#
# COMPACT_ATOMS: atom_id res chain seq x y z
N MET A 1 6.22 12.57 -10.82
CA MET A 1 6.48 13.27 -12.09
C MET A 1 7.72 14.14 -11.94
N ILE A 2 8.90 13.62 -12.29
CA ILE A 2 10.11 14.44 -12.35
C ILE A 2 10.10 15.10 -13.73
N ASN A 3 9.92 16.41 -13.74
CA ASN A 3 10.04 17.24 -14.93
C ASN A 3 11.53 17.30 -15.30
N LYS A 4 12.03 16.34 -16.10
CA LYS A 4 13.41 16.36 -16.60
C LYS A 4 13.44 17.09 -17.94
N PRO A 5 14.09 18.26 -18.06
CA PRO A 5 14.32 18.88 -19.34
C PRO A 5 15.54 18.19 -19.96
N TRP A 6 15.34 17.06 -20.62
CA TRP A 6 16.38 16.41 -21.39
C TRP A 6 16.85 17.38 -22.49
N LYS A 7 18.03 17.96 -22.34
CA LYS A 7 18.68 18.66 -23.45
C LYS A 7 19.41 17.62 -24.29
N MET A 8 18.72 17.06 -25.30
CA MET A 8 19.31 16.19 -26.32
C MET A 8 20.65 16.72 -26.85
N GLU A 9 20.82 18.05 -26.87
CA GLU A 9 22.05 18.76 -27.27
C GLU A 9 23.29 18.40 -26.44
N ASN A 10 23.13 17.88 -25.22
CA ASN A 10 24.24 17.50 -24.34
C ASN A 10 24.63 16.01 -24.45
N MET A 11 23.91 15.21 -25.25
CA MET A 11 24.13 13.76 -25.35
C MET A 11 25.10 13.41 -26.48
N ASP A 12 25.92 12.38 -26.26
CA ASP A 12 26.88 11.89 -27.25
C ASP A 12 26.16 11.27 -28.45
N ILE A 13 26.19 11.96 -29.59
CA ILE A 13 25.59 11.54 -30.86
C ILE A 13 26.09 10.16 -31.29
N LYS A 14 27.36 9.80 -31.00
CA LYS A 14 27.89 8.47 -31.31
C LYS A 14 27.19 7.40 -30.47
N LYS A 15 26.97 7.67 -29.18
CA LYS A 15 26.26 6.75 -28.29
C LYS A 15 24.79 6.60 -28.70
N MET A 16 24.12 7.70 -29.04
CA MET A 16 22.74 7.67 -29.56
C MET A 16 22.63 6.86 -30.86
N GLY A 17 23.52 7.15 -31.82
CA GLY A 17 23.57 6.45 -33.10
C GLY A 17 23.82 4.95 -32.96
N GLN A 18 24.78 4.58 -32.10
CA GLN A 18 25.06 3.16 -31.83
C GLN A 18 23.88 2.47 -31.13
N THR A 19 23.26 3.11 -30.14
CA THR A 19 22.08 2.55 -29.45
C THR A 19 20.92 2.33 -30.41
N PHE A 20 20.66 3.30 -31.29
CA PHE A 20 19.63 3.17 -32.33
C PHE A 20 19.94 2.01 -33.29
N LYS A 21 21.21 1.90 -33.71
CA LYS A 21 21.67 0.82 -34.58
C LYS A 21 21.46 -0.54 -33.94
N ASP A 22 21.84 -0.70 -32.67
CA ASP A 22 21.70 -1.95 -31.92
C ASP A 22 20.22 -2.38 -31.81
N MET A 23 19.32 -1.44 -31.51
CA MET A 23 17.87 -1.69 -31.49
C MET A 23 17.31 -2.05 -32.88
N ARG A 24 17.76 -1.36 -33.93
CA ARG A 24 17.34 -1.67 -35.30
C ARG A 24 17.77 -3.08 -35.71
N GLU A 25 19.00 -3.45 -35.38
CA GLU A 25 19.58 -4.75 -35.72
C GLU A 25 18.97 -5.88 -34.90
N SER A 26 18.64 -5.67 -33.62
CA SER A 26 17.92 -6.67 -32.81
C SER A 26 16.52 -6.99 -33.38
N LEU A 27 15.85 -5.99 -33.97
CA LEU A 27 14.58 -6.15 -34.68
C LEU A 27 14.72 -6.65 -36.12
N GLN A 28 15.95 -6.91 -36.59
CA GLN A 28 16.25 -7.31 -37.97
C GLN A 28 15.72 -6.33 -39.04
N LEU A 29 15.58 -5.05 -38.69
CA LEU A 29 15.06 -4.03 -39.61
C LEU A 29 16.16 -3.54 -40.56
N PRO A 30 15.96 -3.64 -41.89
CA PRO A 30 16.91 -3.07 -42.84
C PRO A 30 16.82 -1.54 -42.82
N LEU A 31 17.91 -0.84 -43.19
CA LEU A 31 17.92 0.63 -43.33
C LEU A 31 16.78 1.14 -44.25
N LYS A 32 16.40 0.35 -45.25
CA LYS A 32 15.28 0.67 -46.16
C LYS A 32 13.92 0.77 -45.48
N ALA A 33 13.74 0.18 -44.29
CA ALA A 33 12.50 0.31 -43.51
C ALA A 33 12.23 1.75 -43.04
N PHE A 34 13.26 2.60 -43.07
CA PHE A 34 13.21 4.00 -42.66
C PHE A 34 13.10 4.96 -43.85
N ASP A 35 12.97 4.45 -45.07
CA ASP A 35 12.81 5.24 -46.28
C ASP A 35 11.32 5.49 -46.53
N THR A 36 10.85 6.67 -46.13
CA THR A 36 9.46 7.11 -46.19
C THR A 36 9.38 8.54 -46.73
N GLU A 37 8.19 9.09 -46.96
CA GLU A 37 8.05 10.49 -47.39
C GLU A 37 8.70 11.50 -46.43
N ASN A 38 8.79 11.16 -45.13
CA ASN A 38 9.27 12.05 -44.08
C ASN A 38 10.69 11.75 -43.58
N LEU A 39 11.27 10.61 -43.98
CA LEU A 39 12.56 10.11 -43.49
C LEU A 39 13.31 9.41 -44.61
N SER A 40 14.61 9.70 -44.77
CA SER A 40 15.47 9.00 -45.73
C SER A 40 16.41 8.04 -45.01
N TYR A 41 16.61 6.85 -45.57
CA TYR A 41 17.57 5.87 -45.03
C TYR A 41 19.01 6.43 -44.92
N GLN A 42 19.37 7.45 -45.71
CA GLN A 42 20.67 8.12 -45.62
C GLN A 42 20.81 8.92 -44.32
N THR A 43 19.71 9.50 -43.82
CA THR A 43 19.67 10.20 -42.54
C THR A 43 19.96 9.23 -41.39
N ILE A 44 19.36 8.04 -41.43
CA ILE A 44 19.61 6.99 -40.43
C ILE A 44 21.03 6.44 -40.54
N THR A 45 21.52 6.18 -41.75
CA THR A 45 22.92 5.77 -41.97
C THR A 45 23.92 6.75 -41.35
N ALA A 46 23.69 8.05 -41.51
CA ALA A 46 24.54 9.09 -40.94
C ALA A 46 24.42 9.18 -39.41
N PHE A 47 23.22 8.99 -38.87
CA PHE A 47 22.96 8.96 -37.43
C PHE A 47 23.64 7.78 -36.75
N GLU A 48 23.48 6.57 -37.28
CA GLU A 48 24.10 5.35 -36.76
C GLU A 48 25.63 5.41 -36.80
N ALA A 49 26.20 6.08 -37.81
CA ALA A 49 27.63 6.33 -37.89
C ALA A 49 28.12 7.46 -36.95
N GLY A 50 27.24 8.07 -36.16
CA GLY A 50 27.55 9.16 -35.24
C GLY A 50 27.95 10.47 -35.94
N LYS A 51 27.59 10.64 -37.22
CA LYS A 51 28.00 11.81 -38.03
C LYS A 51 27.05 13.00 -37.89
N SER A 52 25.75 12.74 -37.73
CA SER A 52 24.73 13.80 -37.64
C SER A 52 23.49 13.34 -36.87
N LEU A 53 22.97 14.18 -35.98
CA LEU A 53 21.71 13.94 -35.27
C LEU A 53 20.53 14.31 -36.20
N PRO A 54 19.53 13.42 -36.41
CA PRO A 54 18.31 13.78 -37.10
C PRO A 54 17.57 14.90 -36.37
N LYS A 55 16.79 15.70 -37.10
CA LYS A 55 15.84 16.62 -36.47
C LYS A 55 14.86 15.82 -35.58
N LEU A 56 14.35 16.46 -34.52
CA LEU A 56 13.52 15.81 -33.51
C LEU A 56 12.33 15.05 -34.11
N ASP A 57 11.58 15.68 -35.01
CA ASP A 57 10.45 15.09 -35.74
C ASP A 57 10.84 13.83 -36.52
N LYS A 58 12.02 13.85 -37.16
CA LYS A 58 12.56 12.69 -37.89
C LYS A 58 13.05 11.59 -36.97
N LEU A 59 13.64 11.95 -35.83
CA LEU A 59 14.06 10.99 -34.82
C LEU A 59 12.84 10.30 -34.20
N GLU A 60 11.82 11.05 -33.79
CA GLU A 60 10.57 10.52 -33.26
C GLU A 60 9.88 9.58 -34.26
N PHE A 61 9.85 9.94 -35.54
CA PHE A 61 9.33 9.07 -36.58
C PHE A 61 10.14 7.77 -36.70
N ALA A 62 11.47 7.85 -36.66
CA ALA A 62 12.34 6.68 -36.71
C ALA A 62 12.16 5.78 -35.47
N LEU A 63 12.04 6.35 -34.27
CA LEU A 63 11.79 5.61 -33.04
C LEU A 63 10.41 4.94 -33.04
N LYS A 64 9.40 5.59 -33.64
CA LYS A 64 8.08 4.99 -33.86
C LYS A 64 8.16 3.74 -34.76
N VAL A 65 9.05 3.71 -35.76
CA VAL A 65 9.28 2.51 -36.58
C VAL A 65 9.94 1.39 -35.76
N LEU A 66 10.84 1.72 -34.82
CA LEU A 66 11.38 0.76 -33.85
C LEU A 66 10.35 0.33 -32.78
N GLY A 67 9.23 1.04 -32.68
CA GLY A 67 8.22 0.81 -31.66
C GLY A 67 8.64 1.27 -30.27
N ILE A 68 9.50 2.27 -30.14
CA ILE A 68 9.92 2.84 -28.85
C ILE A 68 9.65 4.35 -28.82
N ASP A 69 9.30 4.90 -27.66
CA ASP A 69 9.16 6.34 -27.50
C ASP A 69 10.51 7.03 -27.24
N LEU A 70 10.56 8.34 -27.45
CA LEU A 70 11.79 9.11 -27.25
C LEU A 70 12.33 9.00 -25.83
N THR A 71 11.49 9.02 -24.80
CA THR A 71 11.94 8.96 -23.41
C THR A 71 12.61 7.62 -23.12
N SER A 72 11.94 6.52 -23.48
CA SER A 72 12.49 5.17 -23.33
C SER A 72 13.80 4.99 -24.11
N PHE A 73 13.90 5.53 -25.33
CA PHE A 73 15.14 5.51 -26.09
C PHE A 73 16.28 6.24 -25.35
N LEU A 74 16.01 7.44 -24.84
CA LEU A 74 17.01 8.23 -24.10
C LEU A 74 17.45 7.54 -22.81
N ASP A 75 16.53 6.86 -22.11
CA ASP A 75 16.86 6.06 -20.92
C ASP A 75 17.88 4.96 -21.24
N VAL A 76 17.70 4.26 -22.37
CA VAL A 76 18.67 3.24 -22.82
C VAL A 76 20.00 3.90 -23.20
N VAL A 77 19.97 5.02 -23.93
CA VAL A 77 21.19 5.76 -24.29
C VAL A 77 21.98 6.16 -23.05
N GLU A 78 21.33 6.54 -21.95
CA GLU A 78 22.04 6.91 -20.72
C GLU A 78 22.46 5.72 -19.86
N ASN A 79 22.07 4.49 -20.21
CA ASN A 79 22.16 3.33 -19.34
C ASN A 79 21.47 3.57 -17.98
N GLN A 80 20.27 4.18 -18.01
CA GLN A 80 19.47 4.32 -16.80
C GLN A 80 19.22 2.94 -16.19
N ASN A 81 19.57 2.79 -14.92
CA ASN A 81 19.40 1.53 -14.22
C ASN A 81 18.12 1.59 -13.41
N TYR A 82 17.02 1.13 -14.01
CA TYR A 82 15.79 0.92 -13.29
C TYR A 82 15.91 -0.31 -12.39
N TYR A 83 15.12 -0.36 -11.31
CA TYR A 83 15.12 -1.51 -10.42
C TYR A 83 14.67 -2.76 -11.20
N GLN A 84 15.64 -3.55 -11.67
CA GLN A 84 15.46 -4.66 -12.63
C GLN A 84 14.40 -5.67 -12.20
N ARG A 85 14.10 -5.71 -10.91
CA ARG A 85 13.07 -6.57 -10.35
C ARG A 85 11.69 -6.31 -10.94
N TYR A 86 11.34 -5.06 -11.26
CA TYR A 86 10.07 -4.75 -11.93
C TYR A 86 9.90 -5.56 -13.21
N GLY A 87 10.89 -5.46 -14.10
CA GLY A 87 10.94 -6.21 -15.33
C GLY A 87 10.94 -7.73 -15.12
N ARG A 88 11.79 -8.23 -14.21
CA ARG A 88 11.90 -9.68 -13.96
C ARG A 88 10.62 -10.31 -13.41
N VAL A 89 9.97 -9.64 -12.45
CA VAL A 89 8.70 -10.13 -11.88
C VAL A 89 7.61 -10.08 -12.96
N PHE A 90 7.53 -9.00 -13.73
CA PHE A 90 6.57 -8.89 -14.82
C PHE A 90 6.77 -9.99 -15.86
N ARG A 91 8.01 -10.22 -16.30
CA ARG A 91 8.38 -11.31 -17.22
C ARG A 91 7.93 -12.67 -16.70
N SER A 92 8.27 -12.99 -15.45
CA SER A 92 7.90 -14.26 -14.83
C SER A 92 6.39 -14.47 -14.82
N LEU A 93 5.63 -13.43 -14.51
CA LEU A 93 4.16 -13.47 -14.50
C LEU A 93 3.57 -13.60 -15.91
N ARG A 94 4.14 -12.88 -16.88
CA ARG A 94 3.74 -12.93 -18.29
C ARG A 94 3.94 -14.32 -18.88
N GLU A 95 5.16 -14.85 -18.75
CA GLU A 95 5.50 -16.20 -19.23
C GLU A 95 4.66 -17.27 -18.53
N GLN A 96 4.43 -17.15 -17.21
CA GLN A 96 3.56 -18.07 -16.45
C GLN A 96 2.11 -18.08 -16.96
N ARG A 97 1.60 -16.93 -17.41
CA ARG A 97 0.24 -16.80 -17.97
C ARG A 97 0.19 -17.13 -19.47
N GLY A 98 1.32 -17.49 -20.09
CA GLY A 98 1.41 -17.89 -21.49
C GLY A 98 1.26 -16.73 -22.48
N PHE A 99 1.56 -15.50 -22.05
CA PHE A 99 1.54 -14.32 -22.93
C PHE A 99 2.90 -14.10 -23.58
N GLU A 100 2.89 -13.79 -24.87
CA GLU A 100 4.06 -13.34 -25.63
C GLU A 100 4.18 -11.81 -25.57
N THR A 101 5.36 -11.26 -25.83
CA THR A 101 5.56 -9.79 -25.84
C THR A 101 4.73 -9.09 -26.92
N THR A 102 4.37 -9.79 -27.99
CA THR A 102 3.48 -9.30 -29.06
C THR A 102 2.04 -9.06 -28.60
N ASP A 103 1.61 -9.71 -27.51
CA ASP A 103 0.23 -9.67 -27.04
C ASP A 103 -0.15 -8.33 -26.38
N PHE A 104 0.80 -7.42 -26.16
CA PHE A 104 0.57 -6.13 -25.48
C PHE A 104 0.65 -4.93 -26.42
N THR A 105 0.77 -5.18 -27.72
CA THR A 105 0.88 -4.13 -28.76
C THR A 105 -0.34 -3.21 -28.82
N ASP A 106 -1.54 -3.75 -28.54
CA ASP A 106 -2.80 -3.01 -28.41
C ASP A 106 -2.80 -2.05 -27.22
N LEU A 107 -2.00 -2.33 -26.19
CA LEU A 107 -1.80 -1.44 -25.04
C LEU A 107 -0.73 -0.37 -25.33
N GLY A 108 -0.12 -0.36 -26.52
CA GLY A 108 0.98 0.53 -26.85
C GLY A 108 2.31 0.09 -26.23
N LEU A 109 2.43 -1.19 -25.85
CA LEU A 109 3.68 -1.82 -25.43
C LEU A 109 4.19 -2.68 -26.58
N SER A 110 5.21 -2.20 -27.31
CA SER A 110 5.83 -2.98 -28.37
C SER A 110 6.67 -4.12 -27.78
N PRO A 111 6.97 -5.17 -28.58
CA PRO A 111 7.88 -6.23 -28.15
C PRO A 111 9.24 -5.69 -27.66
N LEU A 112 9.81 -4.71 -28.39
CA LEU A 112 11.07 -4.07 -27.99
C LEU A 112 10.96 -3.38 -26.63
N MET A 113 9.88 -2.65 -26.37
CA MET A 113 9.69 -1.97 -25.08
C MET A 113 9.53 -2.97 -23.94
N LEU A 114 8.81 -4.07 -24.16
CA LEU A 114 8.69 -5.11 -23.14
C LEU A 114 10.03 -5.80 -22.88
N ASP A 115 10.79 -6.17 -23.91
CA ASP A 115 12.10 -6.78 -23.73
C ASP A 115 13.04 -5.86 -22.93
N LEU A 116 13.08 -4.58 -23.28
CA LEU A 116 13.87 -3.58 -22.56
C LEU A 116 13.40 -3.38 -21.11
N PHE A 117 12.08 -3.39 -20.87
CA PHE A 117 11.52 -3.29 -19.52
C PHE A 117 11.86 -4.52 -18.68
N GLU A 118 11.72 -5.72 -19.25
CA GLU A 118 12.00 -6.99 -18.59
C GLU A 118 13.48 -7.17 -18.23
N GLU A 119 14.36 -6.54 -19.01
CA GLU A 119 15.79 -6.39 -18.74
C GLU A 119 16.12 -5.26 -17.75
N GLY A 120 15.15 -4.41 -17.40
CA GLY A 120 15.31 -3.26 -16.50
C GLY A 120 16.02 -2.06 -17.13
N LYS A 121 16.06 -1.96 -18.46
CA LYS A 121 16.69 -0.86 -19.22
C LYS A 121 15.77 0.35 -19.37
N ILE A 122 14.45 0.13 -19.32
CA ILE A 122 13.45 1.21 -19.35
C ILE A 122 12.38 0.97 -18.28
N MET A 123 11.61 2.01 -17.96
CA MET A 123 10.39 1.90 -17.15
C MET A 123 9.20 2.45 -17.95
N PRO A 124 8.34 1.58 -18.50
CA PRO A 124 7.09 2.03 -19.10
C PRO A 124 6.25 2.81 -18.10
N PRO A 125 5.37 3.72 -18.57
CA PRO A 125 4.43 4.39 -17.69
C PRO A 125 3.62 3.40 -16.85
N LEU A 126 3.40 3.70 -15.57
CA LEU A 126 2.74 2.78 -14.63
C LEU A 126 1.35 2.33 -15.13
N ASN A 127 0.59 3.22 -15.77
CA ASN A 127 -0.71 2.85 -16.34
C ASN A 127 -0.60 1.77 -17.42
N LYS A 128 0.49 1.73 -18.20
CA LYS A 128 0.73 0.66 -19.19
C LYS A 128 1.07 -0.66 -18.53
N ILE A 129 1.83 -0.61 -17.44
CA ILE A 129 2.12 -1.79 -16.63
C ILE A 129 0.82 -2.31 -16.00
N ASP A 130 -0.02 -1.43 -15.44
CA ASP A 130 -1.33 -1.79 -14.87
C ASP A 130 -2.27 -2.38 -15.93
N ASP A 131 -2.42 -1.74 -17.10
CA ASP A 131 -3.21 -2.27 -18.22
C ASP A 131 -2.74 -3.69 -18.62
N ALA A 132 -1.42 -3.90 -18.67
CA ALA A 132 -0.84 -5.19 -19.01
C ALA A 132 -1.08 -6.25 -17.91
N LEU A 133 -0.96 -5.87 -16.63
CA LEU A 133 -1.29 -6.75 -15.50
C LEU A 133 -2.78 -7.15 -15.53
N GLN A 134 -3.67 -6.20 -15.81
CA GLN A 134 -5.11 -6.46 -15.97
C GLN A 134 -5.40 -7.41 -17.13
N LYS A 135 -4.72 -7.23 -18.27
CA LYS A 135 -4.81 -8.15 -19.43
C LYS A 135 -4.39 -9.58 -19.06
N MET A 136 -3.39 -9.72 -18.19
CA MET A 136 -2.95 -11.01 -17.67
C MET A 136 -3.81 -11.55 -16.53
N HIS A 137 -4.84 -10.81 -16.10
CA HIS A 137 -5.66 -11.08 -14.90
C HIS A 137 -4.80 -11.22 -13.63
N ILE A 138 -3.94 -10.24 -13.41
CA ILE A 138 -3.08 -10.11 -12.25
C ILE A 138 -3.39 -8.78 -11.57
N PRO A 139 -3.88 -8.80 -10.31
CA PRO A 139 -4.03 -7.58 -9.53
C PRO A 139 -2.70 -6.84 -9.34
N LEU A 140 -2.72 -5.51 -9.40
CA LEU A 140 -1.53 -4.69 -9.09
C LEU A 140 -0.97 -4.97 -7.69
N SER A 141 -1.83 -5.33 -6.72
CA SER A 141 -1.42 -5.73 -5.38
C SER A 141 -0.54 -6.99 -5.38
N ASP A 142 -0.85 -7.97 -6.23
CA ASP A 142 -0.08 -9.22 -6.32
C ASP A 142 1.28 -8.93 -6.95
N PHE A 143 1.33 -8.05 -7.95
CA PHE A 143 2.59 -7.58 -8.51
C PHE A 143 3.45 -6.89 -7.44
N SER A 144 2.88 -5.97 -6.66
CA SER A 144 3.56 -5.34 -5.51
C SER A 144 4.08 -6.38 -4.50
N PHE A 145 3.27 -7.38 -4.19
CA PHE A 145 3.64 -8.48 -3.29
C PHE A 145 4.86 -9.26 -3.81
N PHE A 146 4.91 -9.60 -5.10
CA PHE A 146 6.06 -10.29 -5.69
C PHE A 146 7.32 -9.41 -5.78
N LEU A 147 7.16 -8.10 -5.94
CA LEU A 147 8.26 -7.13 -5.85
C LEU A 147 8.88 -7.08 -4.45
N ASN A 148 8.11 -7.39 -3.42
CA ASN A 148 8.55 -7.42 -2.03
C ASN A 148 9.01 -8.84 -1.59
N ASN A 149 9.38 -9.75 -2.49
CA ASN A 149 9.72 -11.15 -2.16
C ASN A 149 8.58 -11.91 -1.47
N GLY A 150 7.33 -11.52 -1.71
CA GLY A 150 6.19 -12.05 -0.97
C GLY A 150 6.19 -11.63 0.51
N SER A 151 6.89 -10.55 0.86
CA SER A 151 6.75 -9.90 2.15
C SER A 151 5.67 -8.82 2.07
N GLU A 152 5.04 -8.58 3.21
CA GLU A 152 4.21 -7.40 3.38
C GLU A 152 5.07 -6.12 3.31
N GLU A 153 4.40 -4.99 3.11
CA GLU A 153 5.02 -3.68 3.28
C GLU A 153 5.53 -3.50 4.70
N VAL A 154 6.73 -2.92 4.84
CA VAL A 154 7.48 -2.83 6.10
C VAL A 154 6.64 -2.25 7.23
N ILE A 155 5.89 -1.19 6.96
CA ILE A 155 5.08 -0.51 7.97
C ILE A 155 3.94 -1.39 8.50
N LEU A 156 3.29 -2.17 7.63
CA LEU A 156 2.20 -3.06 8.04
C LEU A 156 2.74 -4.25 8.83
N ALA A 157 3.88 -4.81 8.41
CA ALA A 157 4.56 -5.87 9.14
C ALA A 157 4.96 -5.43 10.56
N LEU A 158 5.35 -4.16 10.73
CA LEU A 158 5.63 -3.57 12.04
C LEU A 158 4.37 -3.48 12.92
N PHE A 159 3.23 -3.04 12.38
CA PHE A 159 1.96 -3.02 13.11
C PHE A 159 1.48 -4.43 13.50
N HIS A 160 1.58 -5.42 12.61
CA HIS A 160 1.23 -6.81 12.97
C HIS A 160 2.13 -7.37 14.06
N LYS A 161 3.43 -7.01 14.03
CA LYS A 161 4.37 -7.40 15.08
C LYS A 161 4.05 -6.70 16.41
N LEU A 162 3.61 -5.45 16.37
CA LEU A 162 3.12 -4.71 17.54
C LEU A 162 1.83 -5.34 18.10
N ASP A 163 0.84 -5.61 17.26
CA ASP A 163 -0.41 -6.29 17.63
C ASP A 163 -0.15 -7.63 18.31
N TYR A 164 0.75 -8.44 17.73
CA TYR A 164 1.17 -9.70 18.32
C TYR A 164 1.80 -9.49 19.69
N ALA A 165 2.73 -8.54 19.81
CA ALA A 165 3.41 -8.25 21.08
C ALA A 165 2.43 -7.78 22.16
N ASP A 166 1.47 -6.90 21.82
CA ASP A 166 0.46 -6.41 22.76
C ASP A 166 -0.51 -7.51 23.21
N CYS A 167 -0.94 -8.40 22.30
CA CYS A 167 -1.81 -9.54 22.65
C CYS A 167 -1.18 -10.45 23.71
N TYR A 168 0.14 -10.64 23.67
CA TYR A 168 0.89 -11.46 24.62
C TYR A 168 1.50 -10.66 25.78
N SER A 169 1.25 -9.35 25.86
CA SER A 169 1.90 -8.45 26.83
C SER A 169 3.43 -8.57 26.81
N ASN A 170 4.02 -8.77 25.63
CA ASN A 170 5.46 -8.83 25.45
C ASN A 170 6.06 -7.42 25.42
N PHE A 171 6.12 -6.79 26.59
CA PHE A 171 6.60 -5.42 26.76
C PHE A 171 8.06 -5.23 26.32
N GLU A 172 8.90 -6.27 26.41
CA GLU A 172 10.29 -6.22 25.90
C GLU A 172 10.31 -6.01 24.38
N LEU A 173 9.48 -6.75 23.65
CA LEU A 173 9.38 -6.60 22.20
C LEU A 173 8.75 -5.25 21.82
N ILE A 174 7.72 -4.79 22.55
CA ILE A 174 7.12 -3.46 22.30
C ILE A 174 8.15 -2.35 22.54
N GLN A 175 8.94 -2.46 23.62
CA GLN A 175 10.02 -1.52 23.93
C GLN A 175 11.08 -1.50 22.83
N GLN A 176 11.48 -2.67 22.32
CA GLN A 176 12.39 -2.79 21.19
C GLN A 176 11.85 -2.08 19.93
N LEU A 177 10.57 -2.34 19.57
CA LEU A 177 9.93 -1.72 18.41
C LEU A 177 9.88 -0.19 18.54
N TYR A 178 9.55 0.31 19.73
CA TYR A 178 9.57 1.75 20.01
C TYR A 178 10.98 2.34 19.89
N ASP A 179 11.98 1.70 20.50
CA ASP A 179 13.36 2.20 20.50
C ASP A 179 13.99 2.24 19.10
N GLU A 180 13.66 1.27 18.26
CA GLU A 180 14.07 1.23 16.85
C GLU A 180 13.39 2.33 16.02
N ALA A 181 12.10 2.61 16.28
CA ALA A 181 11.30 3.54 15.46
C ALA A 181 11.40 5.01 15.89
N LYS A 182 11.57 5.31 17.19
CA LYS A 182 11.42 6.68 17.74
C LYS A 182 12.34 7.75 17.13
N ASN A 183 13.48 7.34 16.57
CA ASN A 183 14.46 8.24 15.97
C ASN A 183 14.39 8.25 14.43
N GLN A 184 13.45 7.54 13.83
CA GLN A 184 13.27 7.46 12.38
C GLN A 184 12.03 8.28 11.97
N PRO A 185 12.19 9.38 11.22
CA PRO A 185 11.07 10.25 10.84
C PRO A 185 9.93 9.51 10.15
N ASP A 186 10.26 8.56 9.27
CA ASP A 186 9.27 7.77 8.50
C ASP A 186 8.44 6.83 9.37
N PHE A 187 8.90 6.51 10.58
CA PHE A 187 8.23 5.60 11.52
C PHE A 187 7.76 6.31 12.80
N TYR A 188 7.75 7.64 12.81
CA TYR A 188 7.44 8.40 14.02
C TYR A 188 6.06 8.09 14.60
N TYR A 189 4.99 8.12 13.79
CA TYR A 189 3.64 7.79 14.25
C TYR A 189 3.46 6.31 14.64
N PHE A 190 4.20 5.40 13.99
CA PHE A 190 4.30 4.02 14.46
C PHE A 190 4.97 3.95 15.84
N SER A 191 6.02 4.73 16.09
CA SER A 191 6.68 4.77 17.40
C SER A 191 5.73 5.25 18.50
N LEU A 192 4.85 6.22 18.21
CA LEU A 192 3.81 6.65 19.15
C LEU A 192 2.79 5.52 19.41
N ALA A 193 2.37 4.79 18.38
CA ALA A 193 1.51 3.62 18.54
C ALA A 193 2.17 2.53 19.40
N ALA A 194 3.47 2.27 19.21
CA ALA A 194 4.22 1.34 20.04
C ALA A 194 4.32 1.82 21.50
N LYS A 195 4.65 3.10 21.71
CA LYS A 195 4.72 3.72 23.04
C LYS A 195 3.39 3.70 23.77
N ALA A 196 2.28 3.87 23.05
CA ALA A 196 0.92 3.79 23.58
C ALA A 196 0.58 2.41 24.18
N CYS A 197 1.28 1.35 23.75
CA CYS A 197 1.12 0.00 24.27
C CYS A 197 2.03 -0.30 25.49
N LEU A 198 2.93 0.61 25.86
CA LEU A 198 3.77 0.51 27.04
C LEU A 198 3.09 1.13 28.26
N GLU A 199 3.47 0.71 29.46
CA GLU A 199 2.92 1.25 30.71
C GLU A 199 3.13 2.77 30.87
N ILE A 200 4.20 3.31 30.27
CA ILE A 200 4.46 4.76 30.27
C ILE A 200 3.42 5.57 29.49
N GLY A 201 2.77 4.93 28.49
CA GLY A 201 1.80 5.56 27.61
C GLY A 201 2.31 6.81 26.87
N LEU A 202 1.36 7.57 26.31
CA LEU A 202 1.64 8.84 25.67
C LEU A 202 1.54 10.01 26.66
N THR A 203 2.38 11.02 26.48
CA THR A 203 2.21 12.33 27.10
C THR A 203 1.07 13.09 26.44
N GLU A 204 0.52 14.12 27.12
CA GLU A 204 -0.53 14.97 26.54
C GLU A 204 -0.12 15.61 25.21
N ASN A 205 1.14 16.07 25.10
CA ASN A 205 1.67 16.65 23.87
C ASN A 205 1.75 15.62 22.73
N GLU A 206 2.23 14.40 23.01
CA GLU A 206 2.29 13.34 22.00
C GLU A 206 0.90 12.89 21.55
N ALA A 207 -0.05 12.81 22.48
CA ALA A 207 -1.44 12.50 22.19
C ALA A 207 -2.09 13.60 21.33
N GLU A 208 -1.82 14.88 21.61
CA GLU A 208 -2.28 16.01 20.81
C GLU A 208 -1.64 16.02 19.41
N GLU A 209 -0.35 15.70 19.32
CA GLU A 209 0.40 15.61 18.07
C GLU A 209 -0.17 14.54 17.14
N VAL A 210 -0.32 13.30 17.61
CA VAL A 210 -0.89 12.22 16.80
C VAL A 210 -2.36 12.48 16.47
N THR A 211 -3.12 13.10 17.38
CA THR A 211 -4.51 13.50 17.11
C THR A 211 -4.57 14.53 15.99
N THR A 212 -3.69 15.54 16.02
CA THR A 212 -3.63 16.60 15.01
C THR A 212 -3.23 16.04 13.65
N PHE A 213 -2.24 15.13 13.63
CA PHE A 213 -1.85 14.40 12.41
C PHE A 213 -3.05 13.67 11.80
N LEU A 214 -3.75 12.85 12.58
CA LEU A 214 -4.88 12.05 12.09
C LEU A 214 -6.05 12.93 11.62
N PHE A 215 -6.26 14.11 12.23
CA PHE A 215 -7.25 15.08 11.74
C PHE A 215 -6.87 15.74 10.42
N GLY A 216 -5.57 15.78 10.08
CA GLY A 216 -5.07 16.31 8.82
C GLY A 216 -5.19 15.33 7.64
N LEU A 217 -5.65 14.10 7.87
CA LEU A 217 -5.79 13.08 6.83
C LEU A 217 -7.10 13.24 6.07
N ASP A 218 -6.99 13.52 4.77
CA ASP A 218 -8.12 13.47 3.83
C ASP A 218 -8.40 12.03 3.37
N ASP A 219 -7.33 11.29 3.02
CA ASP A 219 -7.39 9.91 2.56
C ASP A 219 -6.69 8.98 3.55
N TRP A 220 -7.48 8.19 4.26
CA TRP A 220 -6.95 7.22 5.22
C TRP A 220 -6.30 6.03 4.51
N THR A 221 -5.20 5.56 5.07
CA THR A 221 -4.52 4.32 4.66
C THR A 221 -4.59 3.28 5.79
N LEU A 222 -4.17 2.04 5.51
CA LEU A 222 -4.17 0.98 6.54
C LEU A 222 -3.27 1.32 7.74
N PRO A 223 -2.02 1.82 7.56
CA PRO A 223 -1.18 2.28 8.67
C PRO A 223 -1.85 3.34 9.55
N ASP A 224 -2.63 4.25 8.96
CA ASP A 224 -3.30 5.31 9.72
C ASP A 224 -4.38 4.75 10.65
N ILE A 225 -5.17 3.77 10.19
CA ILE A 225 -6.16 3.11 11.04
C ILE A 225 -5.47 2.28 12.13
N TYR A 226 -4.40 1.56 11.81
CA TYR A 226 -3.62 0.83 12.81
C TYR A 226 -3.08 1.78 13.88
N CYS A 227 -2.49 2.90 13.48
CA CYS A 227 -2.04 3.93 14.41
C CYS A 227 -3.19 4.40 15.31
N TYR A 228 -4.34 4.73 14.72
CA TYR A 228 -5.54 5.14 15.45
C TYR A 228 -5.97 4.11 16.50
N ILE A 229 -6.04 2.82 16.14
CA ILE A 229 -6.45 1.74 17.05
C ILE A 229 -5.60 1.75 18.33
N HIS A 230 -4.27 1.88 18.20
CA HIS A 230 -3.37 1.86 19.35
C HIS A 230 -3.39 3.15 20.19
N VAL A 231 -3.64 4.31 19.56
CA VAL A 231 -3.55 5.61 20.26
C VAL A 231 -4.89 6.17 20.71
N ALA A 232 -6.02 5.60 20.27
CA ALA A 232 -7.37 6.12 20.53
C ALA A 232 -7.66 6.38 22.03
N GLN A 233 -7.21 5.49 22.91
CA GLN A 233 -7.43 5.63 24.36
C GLN A 233 -6.81 6.90 24.97
N PHE A 234 -5.82 7.51 24.32
CA PHE A 234 -5.17 8.76 24.77
C PHE A 234 -5.85 10.02 24.23
N MET A 235 -6.79 9.89 23.28
CA MET A 235 -7.45 11.04 22.65
C MET A 235 -8.63 11.57 23.47
N THR A 236 -9.01 12.83 23.29
CA THR A 236 -10.22 13.38 23.92
C THR A 236 -11.49 12.72 23.39
N THR A 237 -12.56 12.66 24.22
CA THR A 237 -13.87 12.17 23.79
C THR A 237 -14.41 12.89 22.55
N LYS A 238 -14.13 14.20 22.43
CA LYS A 238 -14.51 15.00 21.26
C LYS A 238 -13.80 14.53 19.98
N ALA A 239 -12.51 14.20 20.09
CA ALA A 239 -11.72 13.69 18.97
C ALA A 239 -12.25 12.31 18.54
N LEU A 240 -12.40 11.38 19.49
CA LEU A 240 -12.95 10.05 19.24
C LEU A 240 -14.28 10.09 18.49
N ARG A 241 -15.24 10.90 18.96
CA ARG A 241 -16.54 11.07 18.30
C ARG A 241 -16.44 11.66 16.89
N SER A 242 -15.43 12.47 16.62
CA SER A 242 -15.20 13.06 15.30
C SER A 242 -14.66 11.98 14.34
N PHE A 243 -13.61 11.26 14.73
CA PHE A 243 -13.06 10.17 13.92
C PHE A 243 -14.08 9.07 13.62
N THR A 244 -14.86 8.62 14.60
CA THR A 244 -15.92 7.62 14.35
C THR A 244 -16.94 8.12 13.33
N ARG A 245 -17.32 9.40 13.39
CA ARG A 245 -18.23 9.99 12.42
C ARG A 245 -17.60 10.00 11.02
N ASP A 246 -16.33 10.35 10.91
CA ASP A 246 -15.63 10.47 9.64
C ASP A 246 -15.45 9.08 8.99
N PHE A 247 -15.10 8.05 9.77
CA PHE A 247 -15.15 6.65 9.33
C PHE A 247 -16.53 6.27 8.79
N THR A 248 -17.64 6.68 9.43
CA THR A 248 -18.98 6.33 8.91
C THR A 248 -19.44 7.16 7.71
N LYS A 249 -18.82 8.30 7.42
CA LYS A 249 -19.25 9.23 6.36
C LYS A 249 -18.53 9.06 5.03
N HIS A 250 -17.36 8.44 5.03
CA HIS A 250 -16.52 8.28 3.85
C HIS A 250 -16.40 6.80 3.44
N PRO A 251 -17.50 6.16 3.00
CA PRO A 251 -17.52 4.72 2.72
C PRO A 251 -16.58 4.32 1.58
N TYR A 252 -16.21 5.22 0.66
CA TYR A 252 -15.25 4.93 -0.42
C TYR A 252 -13.92 4.36 0.10
N PHE A 253 -13.56 4.68 1.35
CA PHE A 253 -12.36 4.17 2.00
C PHE A 253 -12.40 2.64 2.22
N TYR A 254 -13.57 2.06 2.49
CA TYR A 254 -13.69 0.66 2.93
C TYR A 254 -14.77 -0.16 2.25
N GLU A 255 -15.72 0.45 1.54
CA GLU A 255 -16.91 -0.22 1.00
C GLU A 255 -16.55 -1.42 0.11
N TYR A 256 -15.53 -1.25 -0.74
CA TYR A 256 -15.03 -2.27 -1.67
C TYR A 256 -13.66 -2.84 -1.27
N ARG A 257 -13.22 -2.58 -0.03
CA ARG A 257 -11.91 -3.01 0.49
C ARG A 257 -12.11 -3.80 1.78
N PRO A 258 -12.33 -5.12 1.71
CA PRO A 258 -12.62 -5.94 2.89
C PRO A 258 -11.61 -5.75 4.02
N THR A 259 -10.32 -5.72 3.73
CA THR A 259 -9.26 -5.49 4.73
C THR A 259 -9.42 -4.15 5.44
N ALA A 260 -9.64 -3.07 4.69
CA ALA A 260 -9.85 -1.73 5.27
C ALA A 260 -11.15 -1.70 6.09
N ARG A 261 -12.24 -2.31 5.61
CA ARG A 261 -13.52 -2.38 6.33
C ARG A 261 -13.41 -3.12 7.65
N LYS A 262 -12.71 -4.25 7.67
CA LYS A 262 -12.41 -4.98 8.91
C LYS A 262 -11.70 -4.04 9.87
N LEU A 263 -10.61 -3.42 9.45
CA LEU A 263 -9.80 -2.55 10.30
C LEU A 263 -10.55 -1.31 10.81
N VAL A 264 -11.37 -0.66 9.98
CA VAL A 264 -12.29 0.42 10.40
C VAL A 264 -13.29 -0.08 11.45
N THR A 265 -13.85 -1.27 11.26
CA THR A 265 -14.79 -1.86 12.23
C THR A 265 -14.09 -2.04 13.58
N GLN A 266 -12.84 -2.48 13.59
CA GLN A 266 -12.04 -2.62 14.80
C GLN A 266 -11.78 -1.26 15.47
N ALA A 267 -11.37 -0.25 14.71
CA ALA A 267 -11.18 1.12 15.21
C ALA A 267 -12.45 1.70 15.85
N VAL A 268 -13.60 1.49 15.22
CA VAL A 268 -14.90 1.94 15.73
C VAL A 268 -15.29 1.19 17.01
N LEU A 269 -15.01 -0.11 17.09
CA LEU A 269 -15.25 -0.91 18.30
C LEU A 269 -14.32 -0.54 19.45
N GLU A 270 -13.04 -0.26 19.16
CA GLU A 270 -12.07 0.24 20.13
C GLU A 270 -12.53 1.59 20.69
N THR A 271 -12.96 2.49 19.82
CA THR A 271 -13.54 3.78 20.23
C THR A 271 -14.74 3.58 21.15
N CYS A 272 -15.63 2.66 20.78
CA CYS A 272 -16.79 2.35 21.59
C CYS A 272 -16.38 1.83 22.97
N PHE A 273 -15.40 0.93 23.02
CA PHE A 273 -14.88 0.38 24.27
C PHE A 273 -14.35 1.50 25.18
N THR A 274 -13.48 2.37 24.66
CA THR A 274 -12.97 3.54 25.40
C THR A 274 -14.09 4.48 25.86
N LEU A 275 -15.14 4.69 25.06
CA LEU A 275 -16.28 5.53 25.48
C LEU A 275 -17.09 4.89 26.61
N VAL A 276 -17.26 3.56 26.61
CA VAL A 276 -17.85 2.84 27.73
C VAL A 276 -16.96 2.95 28.97
N GLU A 277 -15.63 2.87 28.81
CA GLU A 277 -14.69 3.08 29.92
C GLU A 277 -14.84 4.47 30.55
N ARG A 278 -15.11 5.49 29.75
CA ARG A 278 -15.28 6.89 30.17
C ARG A 278 -16.70 7.27 30.56
N ASP A 279 -17.61 6.30 30.71
CA ASP A 279 -19.03 6.52 31.03
C ASP A 279 -19.79 7.38 29.98
N GLU A 280 -19.28 7.47 28.75
CA GLU A 280 -19.87 8.21 27.61
C GLU A 280 -20.93 7.36 26.89
N PHE A 281 -21.89 6.86 27.66
CA PHE A 281 -22.80 5.78 27.23
C PHE A 281 -23.70 6.13 26.04
N MET A 282 -24.14 7.39 25.93
CA MET A 282 -24.97 7.82 24.80
C MET A 282 -24.19 7.80 23.48
N ALA A 283 -22.90 8.15 23.51
CA ALA A 283 -22.04 8.05 22.34
C ALA A 283 -21.73 6.59 22.03
N ALA A 284 -21.40 5.79 23.04
CA ALA A 284 -21.09 4.36 22.88
C ALA A 284 -22.25 3.57 22.26
N ILE A 285 -23.49 3.73 22.75
CA ILE A 285 -24.63 2.98 22.20
C ILE A 285 -24.92 3.36 20.75
N GLY A 286 -24.81 4.66 20.41
CA GLY A 286 -24.97 5.11 19.02
C GLY A 286 -23.92 4.52 18.08
N ILE A 287 -22.72 4.22 18.57
CA ILE A 287 -21.69 3.50 17.82
C ILE A 287 -22.04 2.01 17.70
N LEU A 288 -22.42 1.34 18.79
CA LEU A 288 -22.81 -0.08 18.79
C LEU A 288 -23.98 -0.38 17.84
N GLU A 289 -24.90 0.56 17.67
CA GLU A 289 -26.01 0.41 16.73
C GLU A 289 -25.52 0.47 15.28
N ARG A 290 -24.64 1.42 14.96
CA ARG A 290 -24.13 1.68 13.60
C ARG A 290 -23.06 0.68 13.15
N VAL A 291 -22.22 0.20 14.06
CA VAL A 291 -21.12 -0.71 13.70
C VAL A 291 -21.62 -2.04 13.12
N LYS A 292 -22.88 -2.40 13.39
CA LYS A 292 -23.54 -3.56 12.77
C LYS A 292 -23.53 -3.50 11.25
N ASP A 293 -23.65 -2.30 10.67
CA ASP A 293 -23.63 -2.08 9.22
C ASP A 293 -22.23 -2.29 8.63
N LEU A 294 -21.18 -2.20 9.46
CA LEU A 294 -19.79 -2.42 9.04
C LEU A 294 -19.38 -3.89 9.10
N LEU A 295 -20.04 -4.72 9.92
CA LEU A 295 -19.70 -6.13 10.12
C LEU A 295 -19.80 -6.94 8.83
N LEU A 296 -18.68 -7.51 8.39
CA LEU A 296 -18.65 -8.40 7.22
C LEU A 296 -19.01 -9.85 7.59
N PRO A 297 -19.50 -10.65 6.63
CA PRO A 297 -19.45 -12.11 6.73
C PRO A 297 -18.00 -12.59 6.82
N ARG A 298 -17.74 -13.65 7.59
CA ARG A 298 -16.37 -14.21 7.79
C ARG A 298 -15.36 -13.19 8.34
N ASP A 299 -15.85 -12.40 9.29
CA ASP A 299 -15.07 -11.48 10.10
C ASP A 299 -15.34 -11.77 11.58
N GLU A 300 -14.86 -12.93 12.01
CA GLU A 300 -15.08 -13.47 13.35
C GLU A 300 -14.50 -12.55 14.42
N TYR A 301 -13.32 -11.96 14.17
CA TYR A 301 -12.67 -11.02 15.09
C TYR A 301 -13.60 -9.84 15.40
N SER A 302 -14.03 -9.09 14.39
CA SER A 302 -14.89 -7.90 14.62
C SER A 302 -16.23 -8.28 15.24
N ARG A 303 -16.77 -9.46 14.94
CA ARG A 303 -18.03 -9.95 15.55
C ARG A 303 -17.86 -10.29 17.03
N LEU A 304 -16.77 -10.96 17.39
CA LEU A 304 -16.45 -11.29 18.77
C LEU A 304 -16.14 -10.02 19.56
N SER A 305 -15.36 -9.08 19.00
CA SER A 305 -15.15 -7.74 19.57
C SER A 305 -16.47 -7.00 19.77
N TYR A 306 -17.38 -7.02 18.80
CA TYR A 306 -18.69 -6.40 18.93
C TYR A 306 -19.51 -6.99 20.10
N LEU A 307 -19.58 -8.32 20.20
CA LEU A 307 -20.30 -9.00 21.27
C LEU A 307 -19.69 -8.69 22.64
N PHE A 308 -18.37 -8.68 22.74
CA PHE A 308 -17.67 -8.36 23.97
C PHE A 308 -17.89 -6.92 24.39
N THR A 309 -17.70 -5.95 23.50
CA THR A 309 -17.93 -4.52 23.79
C THR A 309 -19.40 -4.25 24.15
N LYS A 310 -20.34 -4.96 23.52
CA LYS A 310 -21.77 -4.90 23.91
C LYS A 310 -22.00 -5.46 25.31
N GLY A 311 -21.40 -6.61 25.63
CA GLY A 311 -21.45 -7.19 26.98
C GLY A 311 -20.88 -6.23 28.03
N TYR A 312 -19.76 -5.56 27.71
CA TYR A 312 -19.16 -4.55 28.57
C TYR A 312 -20.08 -3.35 28.80
N TYR A 313 -20.72 -2.83 27.74
CA TYR A 313 -21.73 -1.78 27.85
C TYR A 313 -22.86 -2.19 28.81
N ILE A 314 -23.45 -3.37 28.62
CA ILE A 314 -24.55 -3.88 29.45
C ILE A 314 -24.12 -3.96 30.92
N TYR A 315 -22.95 -4.56 31.18
CA TYR A 315 -22.42 -4.66 32.54
C TYR A 315 -22.22 -3.28 33.18
N LYS A 316 -21.52 -2.37 32.50
CA LYS A 316 -21.11 -1.08 33.06
C LYS A 316 -22.25 -0.07 33.16
N LYS A 317 -23.13 0.01 32.15
CA LYS A 317 -24.24 0.98 32.11
C LYS A 317 -25.50 0.48 32.79
N GLU A 318 -25.87 -0.78 32.54
CA GLU A 318 -27.14 -1.34 32.99
C GLU A 318 -27.02 -2.06 34.34
N HIS A 319 -25.78 -2.23 34.84
CA HIS A 319 -25.48 -2.99 36.05
C HIS A 319 -26.06 -4.40 36.00
N ASN A 320 -26.00 -5.02 34.81
CA ASN A 320 -26.56 -6.33 34.56
C ASN A 320 -25.43 -7.36 34.34
N ASP A 321 -25.39 -8.36 35.22
CA ASP A 321 -24.41 -9.46 35.18
C ASP A 321 -24.53 -10.33 33.92
N ASP A 322 -25.64 -10.26 33.18
CA ASP A 322 -25.75 -10.86 31.84
C ASP A 322 -24.68 -10.32 30.87
N GLY A 323 -24.23 -9.08 31.07
CA GLY A 323 -23.11 -8.50 30.32
C GLY A 323 -21.79 -9.22 30.58
N VAL A 324 -21.54 -9.61 31.84
CA VAL A 324 -20.37 -10.41 32.23
C VAL A 324 -20.44 -11.79 31.60
N ASN A 325 -21.60 -12.45 31.69
CA ASN A 325 -21.82 -13.75 31.06
C ASN A 325 -21.55 -13.68 29.53
N GLN A 326 -22.00 -12.62 28.86
CA GLN A 326 -21.73 -12.43 27.43
C GLN A 326 -20.23 -12.28 27.12
N MET A 327 -19.49 -11.54 27.92
CA MET A 327 -18.03 -11.38 27.75
C MET A 327 -17.29 -12.70 27.99
N GLU A 328 -17.63 -13.45 29.05
CA GLU A 328 -17.06 -14.76 29.35
C GLU A 328 -17.34 -15.79 28.23
N GLU A 329 -18.54 -15.73 27.65
CA GLU A 329 -18.92 -16.56 26.50
C GLU A 329 -18.08 -16.27 25.26
N VAL A 330 -17.78 -14.99 24.96
CA VAL A 330 -16.86 -14.61 23.88
C VAL A 330 -15.47 -15.18 24.13
N ILE A 331 -14.92 -15.03 25.34
CA ILE A 331 -13.62 -15.58 25.73
C ILE A 331 -13.61 -17.11 25.54
N ARG A 332 -14.68 -17.80 25.95
CA ARG A 332 -14.84 -19.24 25.77
C ARG A 332 -14.88 -19.65 24.30
N MET A 333 -15.59 -18.91 23.45
CA MET A 333 -15.61 -19.15 22.01
C MET A 333 -14.22 -19.03 21.40
N ILE A 334 -13.47 -17.97 21.73
CA ILE A 334 -12.10 -17.77 21.24
C ILE A 334 -11.18 -18.91 21.70
N LYS A 335 -11.28 -19.30 22.97
CA LYS A 335 -10.52 -20.44 23.52
C LYS A 335 -10.80 -21.73 22.75
N ASN A 336 -12.06 -22.00 22.42
CA ASN A 336 -12.45 -23.19 21.67
C ASN A 336 -11.99 -23.16 20.21
N LEU A 337 -11.81 -21.97 19.61
CA LEU A 337 -11.21 -21.81 18.29
C LEU A 337 -9.69 -22.07 18.29
N GLY A 338 -9.04 -22.05 19.46
CA GLY A 338 -7.59 -22.25 19.61
C GLY A 338 -6.75 -21.01 19.28
N ASP A 339 -7.39 -19.84 19.14
CA ASP A 339 -6.66 -18.57 18.92
C ASP A 339 -6.12 -18.03 20.25
N THR A 340 -4.89 -18.45 20.57
CA THR A 340 -4.24 -18.09 21.83
C THR A 340 -3.99 -16.59 21.94
N ALA A 341 -3.62 -15.92 20.85
CA ALA A 341 -3.32 -14.48 20.86
C ALA A 341 -4.59 -13.68 21.15
N LEU A 342 -5.67 -13.98 20.44
CA LEU A 342 -6.96 -13.34 20.64
C LEU A 342 -7.54 -13.64 22.02
N TYR A 343 -7.37 -14.86 22.52
CA TYR A 343 -7.80 -15.24 23.87
C TYR A 343 -7.11 -14.38 24.93
N GLN A 344 -5.79 -14.23 24.86
CA GLN A 344 -5.04 -13.41 25.81
C GLN A 344 -5.47 -11.94 25.77
N LYS A 345 -5.68 -11.38 24.56
CA LYS A 345 -6.19 -10.01 24.38
C LYS A 345 -7.51 -9.79 25.11
N PHE A 346 -8.49 -10.68 24.92
CA PHE A 346 -9.82 -10.51 25.53
C PHE A 346 -9.82 -10.81 27.04
N VAL A 347 -8.98 -11.73 27.52
CA VAL A 347 -8.80 -11.97 28.96
C VAL A 347 -8.16 -10.75 29.64
N LYS A 348 -7.13 -10.15 29.02
CA LYS A 348 -6.50 -8.90 29.50
C LYS A 348 -7.54 -7.79 29.64
N ALA A 349 -8.34 -7.55 28.59
CA ALA A 349 -9.41 -6.56 28.62
C ALA A 349 -10.50 -6.87 29.66
N PHE A 350 -10.89 -8.14 29.83
CA PHE A 350 -11.87 -8.51 30.84
C PHE A 350 -11.36 -8.29 32.28
N ASN A 351 -10.08 -8.57 32.51
CA ASN A 351 -9.45 -8.37 33.82
C ASN A 351 -9.22 -6.90 34.16
N SER A 352 -9.12 -5.99 33.19
CA SER A 352 -9.02 -4.55 33.47
C SER A 352 -10.37 -3.90 33.82
N ILE A 353 -11.48 -4.59 33.51
CA ILE A 353 -12.85 -4.12 33.78
C ILE A 353 -13.34 -4.50 35.19
N ARG A 354 -12.84 -5.61 35.76
CA ARG A 354 -13.21 -6.13 37.09
C ARG A 354 -12.18 -5.72 38.12
#